data_AF-A0A1S3ABX1-F1
#
_entry.id   AF-A0A1S3ABX1-F1
#
_cell.length_a   1.000
_cell.length_b   1.000
_cell.length_c   1.000
_cell.angle_alpha   90.00
_cell.angle_beta   90.00
_cell.angle_gamma   90.00
#
_symmetry.space_group_name_H-M   'P 1'
#
loop_
_entity.id
_entity.type
_entity.pdbx_description
1 polymer ?
#
loop_
_entity_poly.entity_id
_entity_poly.type
_entity_poly.pdbx_seq_one_letter_code
_entity_poly.pdbx_strand_id
1 'polypeptide(L)'
;MPDLLACLPALGTPARQTRRRTSLVLKEIRKLQKSTNLLLRKLPFSRLVREICAKFTRGVDFNWQAHALLALQEAAEAFLVHLFEDAYLLSLHAGRVTLFPKDVQLARRIRGIQEGLG
;
A
#
# COMPACT_ATOMS: atom_id res chain seq x y z
N MET A 1 -50.17 44.40 15.56
CA MET A 1 -48.79 44.53 16.07
C MET A 1 -48.77 43.98 17.47
N PRO A 2 -47.78 43.16 17.87
CA PRO A 2 -46.66 42.59 17.09
C PRO A 2 -46.56 41.05 17.35
N ASP A 3 -45.64 40.22 16.85
CA ASP A 3 -44.25 40.33 16.38
C ASP A 3 -44.04 39.38 15.16
N LEU A 4 -43.61 39.82 13.97
CA LEU A 4 -42.24 40.15 13.52
C LEU A 4 -41.18 39.03 13.68
N LEU A 5 -41.01 38.26 12.61
CA LEU A 5 -39.75 38.09 11.86
C LEU A 5 -38.42 38.08 12.65
N ALA A 6 -37.82 36.89 12.83
CA ALA A 6 -36.37 36.69 12.92
C ALA A 6 -36.05 35.28 12.37
N CYS A 7 -35.57 35.14 11.14
CA CYS A 7 -34.15 35.19 10.79
C CYS A 7 -33.32 34.18 11.59
N LEU A 8 -32.88 33.08 10.96
CA LEU A 8 -31.46 32.74 10.78
C LEU A 8 -31.24 31.32 10.20
N PRO A 9 -30.21 31.12 9.37
CA PRO A 9 -29.94 29.89 8.64
C PRO A 9 -29.04 28.89 9.39
N ALA A 10 -29.07 27.64 8.92
CA ALA A 10 -28.00 26.64 8.96
C ALA A 10 -27.42 26.23 10.33
N LEU A 11 -27.88 25.09 10.87
CA LEU A 11 -26.96 24.17 11.56
C LEU A 11 -26.40 23.19 10.52
N GLY A 12 -25.14 23.44 10.15
CA GLY A 12 -24.41 22.66 9.18
C GLY A 12 -24.36 21.17 9.53
N THR A 13 -24.65 20.35 8.53
CA THR A 13 -24.21 18.96 8.47
C THR A 13 -22.72 18.86 8.86
N PRO A 14 -22.31 17.90 9.71
CA PRO A 14 -20.91 17.68 10.06
C PRO A 14 -20.15 17.02 8.90
N ALA A 15 -20.10 17.67 7.73
CA ALA A 15 -19.36 17.23 6.54
C ALA A 15 -17.84 17.53 6.63
N ARG A 16 -17.37 18.04 7.78
CA ARG A 16 -16.04 18.65 7.92
C ARG A 16 -14.92 17.65 8.23
N GLN A 17 -15.24 16.47 8.79
CA GLN A 17 -14.24 15.44 9.13
C GLN A 17 -13.79 14.64 7.89
N THR A 18 -14.74 14.22 7.05
CA THR A 18 -14.50 13.32 5.91
C THR A 18 -13.64 13.97 4.82
N ARG A 19 -13.89 15.25 4.48
CA ARG A 19 -13.10 15.96 3.45
C ARG A 19 -11.62 16.08 3.83
N ARG A 20 -11.30 16.25 5.11
CA ARG A 20 -9.91 16.33 5.60
C ARG A 20 -9.17 15.01 5.41
N ARG A 21 -9.79 13.87 5.77
CA ARG A 21 -9.15 12.55 5.66
C ARG A 21 -8.83 12.17 4.21
N THR A 22 -9.79 12.35 3.29
CA THR A 22 -9.55 12.09 1.86
C THR A 22 -8.45 12.99 1.29
N SER A 23 -8.39 14.26 1.73
CA SER A 23 -7.33 15.18 1.30
C SER A 23 -5.93 14.77 1.78
N LEU A 24 -5.79 14.12 2.94
CA LEU A 24 -4.50 13.65 3.45
C LEU A 24 -4.00 12.44 2.65
N VAL A 25 -4.88 11.47 2.40
CA VAL A 25 -4.55 10.29 1.60
C VAL A 25 -4.13 10.68 0.18
N LEU A 26 -4.84 11.61 -0.46
CA LEU A 26 -4.47 12.10 -1.79
C LEU A 26 -3.16 12.90 -1.82
N LYS A 27 -2.77 13.54 -0.71
CA LYS A 27 -1.46 14.20 -0.59
C LYS A 27 -0.35 13.16 -0.43
N GLU A 28 -0.60 12.12 0.35
CA GLU A 28 0.34 11.03 0.58
C GLU A 28 0.59 10.23 -0.70
N ILE A 29 -0.46 9.85 -1.44
CA ILE A 29 -0.35 9.18 -2.74
C ILE A 29 0.52 10.01 -3.69
N ARG A 30 0.22 11.31 -3.85
CA ARG A 30 1.00 12.20 -4.73
C ARG A 30 2.46 12.34 -4.29
N LYS A 31 2.71 12.37 -2.98
CA LYS A 31 4.07 12.45 -2.44
C LYS A 31 4.84 11.15 -2.73
N LEU A 32 4.24 9.99 -2.45
CA LEU A 32 4.88 8.68 -2.62
C LEU A 32 5.16 8.39 -4.10
N GLN A 33 4.19 8.67 -5.00
CA GLN A 33 4.37 8.49 -6.45
C GLN A 33 5.43 9.41 -7.06
N LYS A 34 5.72 10.57 -6.44
CA LYS A 34 6.78 11.47 -6.90
C LYS A 34 8.18 11.03 -6.44
N SER A 35 8.26 10.27 -5.35
CA SER A 35 9.53 9.84 -4.76
C SER A 35 9.89 8.41 -5.16
N THR A 36 11.18 8.09 -5.17
CA THR A 36 11.72 6.74 -5.44
C THR A 36 12.42 6.14 -4.22
N ASN A 37 12.10 6.64 -3.02
CA ASN A 37 12.70 6.14 -1.78
C ASN A 37 12.12 4.78 -1.42
N LEU A 38 12.98 3.89 -0.89
CA LEU A 38 12.54 2.63 -0.30
C LEU A 38 11.62 2.86 0.90
N LEU A 39 10.50 2.16 0.93
CA LEU A 39 9.43 2.31 1.91
C LEU A 39 9.61 1.38 3.11
N LEU A 40 10.19 0.20 2.91
CA LEU A 40 10.48 -0.73 3.99
C LEU A 40 11.75 -0.34 4.73
N ARG A 41 11.75 -0.52 6.06
CA ARG A 41 12.95 -0.30 6.87
C ARG A 41 14.00 -1.36 6.51
N LYS A 42 15.22 -0.91 6.24
CA LYS A 42 16.34 -1.78 5.80
C LYS A 42 16.70 -2.89 6.79
N LEU A 43 16.73 -2.58 8.09
CA LEU A 43 17.12 -3.55 9.14
C LEU A 43 16.16 -4.76 9.26
N PRO A 44 14.83 -4.58 9.42
CA PRO A 44 13.91 -5.72 9.47
C PRO A 44 13.87 -6.49 8.15
N PHE A 45 13.96 -5.81 6.99
CA PHE A 45 14.05 -6.49 5.69
C PHE A 45 15.30 -7.38 5.61
N SER A 46 16.47 -6.87 6.02
CA SER A 46 17.70 -7.66 6.07
C SER A 46 17.61 -8.87 7.00
N ARG A 47 16.97 -8.74 8.17
CA ARG A 47 16.73 -9.86 9.09
C ARG A 47 15.86 -10.94 8.44
N LEU A 48 14.79 -10.53 7.76
CA LEU A 48 13.89 -11.44 7.05
C LEU A 48 14.59 -12.20 5.91
N VAL A 49 15.42 -11.51 5.12
CA VAL A 49 16.21 -12.16 4.06
C VAL A 49 17.14 -13.22 4.63
N ARG A 50 17.83 -12.92 5.74
CA ARG A 50 18.73 -13.87 6.41
C ARG A 50 17.98 -15.05 7.02
N GLU A 51 16.82 -14.81 7.64
CA GLU A 51 15.97 -15.88 8.19
C GLU A 51 15.50 -16.84 7.10
N ILE A 52 15.04 -16.32 5.96
CA ILE A 52 14.64 -17.13 4.82
C ILE A 52 15.82 -17.92 4.27
N CYS A 53 16.98 -17.27 4.10
CA CYS A 53 18.20 -17.91 3.62
C CYS A 53 18.64 -19.08 4.53
N ALA A 54 18.57 -18.91 5.85
CA ALA A 54 18.93 -19.95 6.82
C ALA A 54 18.10 -21.23 6.66
N LYS A 55 16.84 -21.14 6.19
CA LYS A 55 15.98 -22.32 5.91
C LYS A 55 16.53 -23.19 4.76
N PHE A 56 17.31 -22.61 3.85
CA PHE A 56 17.86 -23.32 2.70
C PHE A 56 19.31 -23.78 2.92
N THR A 57 20.08 -23.07 3.76
CA THR A 57 21.51 -23.32 3.91
C THR A 57 21.87 -24.29 5.03
N ARG A 58 20.91 -25.03 5.61
CA ARG A 58 21.15 -26.09 6.61
C ARG A 58 22.11 -25.67 7.76
N GLY A 59 22.02 -24.42 8.20
CA GLY A 59 22.84 -23.88 9.29
C GLY A 59 24.18 -23.26 8.91
N VAL A 60 24.48 -23.07 7.61
CA VAL A 60 25.64 -22.27 7.20
C VAL A 60 25.24 -20.79 7.07
N ASP A 61 25.95 -19.94 7.82
CA ASP A 61 25.75 -18.50 7.80
C ASP A 61 26.46 -17.87 6.59
N PHE A 62 25.68 -17.29 5.67
CA PHE A 62 26.23 -16.52 4.56
C PHE A 62 26.46 -15.06 4.91
N ASN A 63 27.58 -14.53 4.44
CA ASN A 63 27.84 -13.10 4.42
C ASN A 63 27.10 -12.45 3.24
N TRP A 64 26.40 -11.35 3.52
CA TRP A 64 25.64 -10.62 2.51
C TRP A 64 26.32 -9.31 2.20
N GLN A 65 26.53 -9.05 0.91
CA GLN A 65 26.94 -7.73 0.45
C GLN A 65 25.81 -6.71 0.67
N ALA A 66 26.16 -5.47 1.03
CA ALA A 66 25.18 -4.41 1.22
C ALA A 66 24.36 -4.14 -0.05
N HIS A 67 25.01 -4.14 -1.22
CA HIS A 67 24.36 -3.94 -2.51
C HIS A 67 23.38 -5.07 -2.88
N ALA A 68 23.70 -6.33 -2.52
CA ALA A 68 22.79 -7.45 -2.75
C ALA A 68 21.49 -7.32 -1.96
N LEU A 69 21.58 -6.88 -0.70
CA LEU A 69 20.39 -6.63 0.13
C LEU A 69 19.55 -5.46 -0.41
N LEU A 70 20.20 -4.41 -0.93
CA LEU A 70 19.50 -3.29 -1.56
C LEU A 70 18.78 -3.72 -2.85
N ALA A 71 19.45 -4.47 -3.73
CA ALA A 71 18.86 -4.97 -4.96
C ALA A 71 17.64 -5.88 -4.69
N LEU A 72 17.73 -6.75 -3.69
CA LEU A 72 16.59 -7.57 -3.26
C LEU A 72 15.43 -6.71 -2.73
N GLN A 73 15.74 -5.65 -1.99
CA GLN A 73 14.70 -4.76 -1.47
C GLN A 73 14.02 -3.97 -2.59
N GLU A 74 14.79 -3.42 -3.53
CA GLU A 74 14.26 -2.71 -4.71
C GLU A 74 13.34 -3.60 -5.53
N ALA A 75 13.77 -4.84 -5.84
CA ALA A 75 12.95 -5.79 -6.58
C ALA A 75 11.68 -6.17 -5.82
N ALA A 76 11.77 -6.42 -4.51
CA ALA A 76 10.62 -6.80 -3.69
C ALA A 76 9.59 -5.67 -3.57
N GLU A 77 10.02 -4.43 -3.32
CA GLU A 77 9.11 -3.29 -3.23
C GLU A 77 8.47 -2.97 -4.58
N ALA A 78 9.24 -3.01 -5.68
CA ALA A 78 8.70 -2.82 -7.02
C ALA A 78 7.64 -3.88 -7.33
N PHE A 79 7.90 -5.15 -7.02
CA PHE A 79 6.92 -6.22 -7.20
C PHE A 79 5.63 -5.98 -6.42
N LEU A 80 5.73 -5.61 -5.14
CA LEU A 80 4.57 -5.36 -4.29
C LEU A 80 3.74 -4.17 -4.77
N VAL A 81 4.38 -3.08 -5.23
CA VAL A 81 3.67 -1.92 -5.77
C VAL A 81 2.85 -2.30 -6.99
N HIS A 82 3.45 -2.98 -7.97
CA HIS A 82 2.73 -3.43 -9.17
C HIS A 82 1.61 -4.41 -8.82
N LEU A 83 1.83 -5.33 -7.87
CA LEU A 83 0.79 -6.26 -7.44
C LEU A 83 -0.40 -5.54 -6.79
N PHE A 84 -0.16 -4.48 -6.01
CA PHE A 84 -1.21 -3.69 -5.40
C PHE A 84 -1.97 -2.83 -6.41
N GLU A 85 -1.32 -2.33 -7.47
CA GLU A 85 -1.98 -1.63 -8.56
C GLU A 85 -3.02 -2.53 -9.26
N ASP A 86 -2.63 -3.75 -9.62
CA ASP A 86 -3.53 -4.73 -10.23
C ASP A 86 -4.67 -5.15 -9.29
N ALA A 87 -4.35 -5.44 -8.03
CA ALA A 87 -5.36 -5.79 -7.03
C ALA A 87 -6.34 -4.63 -6.78
N TYR A 88 -5.88 -3.38 -6.89
CA TYR A 88 -6.73 -2.22 -6.77
C TYR A 88 -7.68 -2.05 -7.97
N LEU A 89 -7.22 -2.33 -9.20
CA LEU A 89 -8.10 -2.38 -10.38
C LEU A 89 -9.23 -3.40 -10.20
N LEU A 90 -8.94 -4.57 -9.61
CA LEU A 90 -9.97 -5.57 -9.29
C LEU A 90 -10.94 -5.09 -8.21
N SER A 91 -10.45 -4.34 -7.22
CA SER A 91 -11.29 -3.74 -6.17
C SER A 91 -12.28 -2.74 -6.79
N LEU A 92 -11.79 -1.89 -7.70
CA LEU A 92 -12.60 -0.94 -8.47
C LEU A 92 -13.60 -1.64 -9.39
N HIS A 93 -13.18 -2.73 -10.05
CA HIS A 93 -14.08 -3.55 -10.88
C HIS A 93 -15.26 -4.09 -10.08
N ALA A 94 -15.05 -4.41 -8.80
CA ALA A 94 -16.10 -4.84 -7.88
C ALA A 94 -16.88 -3.66 -7.21
N GLY A 95 -16.71 -2.42 -7.68
CA GLY A 95 -17.39 -1.23 -7.16
C GLY A 95 -16.92 -0.77 -5.77
N ARG A 96 -15.76 -1.24 -5.31
CA ARG A 96 -15.20 -0.92 -3.98
C ARG A 96 -13.97 -0.03 -4.10
N VAL A 97 -13.78 0.85 -3.11
CA VAL A 97 -12.56 1.67 -2.96
C VAL A 97 -11.56 1.01 -2.00
N THR A 98 -12.04 0.14 -1.10
CA THR A 98 -11.18 -0.59 -0.16
C THR A 98 -10.70 -1.89 -0.80
N LEU A 99 -9.39 -2.14 -0.71
CA LEU A 99 -8.72 -3.35 -1.19
C LEU A 99 -8.90 -4.49 -0.17
N PHE A 100 -9.26 -5.68 -0.64
CA PHE A 100 -9.43 -6.87 0.20
C PHE A 100 -8.49 -8.00 -0.20
N PRO A 101 -8.22 -8.98 0.69
CA PRO A 101 -7.34 -10.12 0.40
C PRO A 101 -7.74 -10.91 -0.86
N LYS A 102 -9.04 -11.02 -1.12
CA LYS A 102 -9.58 -11.70 -2.32
C LYS A 102 -9.14 -11.03 -3.63
N ASP A 103 -8.94 -9.72 -3.61
CA ASP A 103 -8.52 -8.95 -4.80
C ASP A 103 -7.05 -9.25 -5.12
N VAL A 104 -6.20 -9.34 -4.09
CA VAL A 104 -4.78 -9.73 -4.24
C VAL A 104 -4.65 -11.18 -4.69
N GLN A 105 -5.42 -12.09 -4.08
CA GLN A 105 -5.44 -13.50 -4.47
C GLN A 105 -5.87 -13.68 -5.93
N LEU A 106 -6.87 -12.93 -6.37
CA LEU A 106 -7.34 -12.94 -7.75
C LEU A 106 -6.29 -12.34 -8.70
N ALA A 107 -5.64 -11.23 -8.34
CA ALA A 107 -4.55 -10.65 -9.14
C ALA A 107 -3.41 -11.66 -9.35
N ARG A 108 -2.96 -12.33 -8.28
CA ARG A 108 -1.93 -13.39 -8.37
C ARG A 108 -2.38 -14.55 -9.24
N ARG A 109 -3.66 -14.94 -9.17
CA ARG A 109 -4.22 -16.03 -9.98
C ARG A 109 -4.26 -15.67 -11.47
N ILE A 110 -4.60 -14.43 -11.81
CA ILE A 110 -4.67 -13.96 -13.21
C ILE A 110 -3.27 -13.78 -13.81
N ARG A 111 -2.30 -13.27 -13.04
CA ARG A 111 -0.89 -13.17 -13.44
C ARG A 111 -0.22 -14.52 -13.72
N GLY A 112 -0.85 -15.63 -13.31
CA GLY A 112 -0.34 -16.97 -13.54
C GLY A 112 0.85 -17.31 -12.64
N ILE A 113 1.51 -18.43 -12.97
CA ILE A 113 2.53 -19.03 -12.10
C ILE A 113 3.83 -18.23 -12.12
N GLN A 114 4.23 -17.67 -13.27
CA GLN A 114 5.51 -16.99 -13.44
C GLN A 114 5.57 -15.61 -12.77
N GLU A 115 4.50 -14.82 -12.79
CA GLU A 115 4.48 -13.47 -12.22
C GLU A 115 3.64 -13.36 -10.94
N GLY A 116 2.77 -14.33 -10.67
CA GLY A 116 1.83 -14.27 -9.55
C GLY A 116 2.27 -15.06 -8.32
N LEU A 117 2.88 -16.24 -8.49
CA LEU A 117 3.15 -17.14 -7.36
C LEU A 117 4.51 -16.94 -6.71
N GLY A 118 5.50 -16.45 -7.45
CA GLY A 118 6.89 -16.36 -7.00
C GLY A 118 7.58 -17.70 -7.07
#